data_AF-A0A933UUF2-F1
#
_entry.id   AF-A0A933UUF2-F1
#
_cell.length_a   1.000
_cell.length_b   1.000
_cell.length_c   1.000
_cell.angle_alpha   90.00
_cell.angle_beta   90.00
_cell.angle_gamma   90.00
#
_symmetry.space_group_name_H-M   'P 1'
#
loop_
_entity.id
_entity.type
_entity.pdbx_description
1 polymer ?
#
loop_
_entity_poly.entity_id
_entity_poly.type
_entity_poly.pdbx_seq_one_letter_code
_entity_poly.pdbx_strand_id
1 'polypeptide(L)'
;MGGLASFAALPTAAASTFSPWMLVPAIGSVIMQGITGAASLRQQQAASNAQLAAQQAEAQARVQQLQQAQEIDSQRRQRMLKEQLAAQRARFGASGIDPGGGGSARAILLGMVDNAEEEDEQARKMSGMRIDSINQGLDFARQRNLLAESQAQARANLGLLKSGFGLATKIGSPFFSSRE
;
A
#
# COMPACT_ATOMS: atom_id res chain seq x y z
N MET A 1 -7.44 15.96 -44.73
CA MET A 1 -6.94 16.54 -43.46
C MET A 1 -8.00 16.33 -42.40
N GLY A 2 -7.92 15.19 -41.71
CA GLY A 2 -8.70 14.90 -40.50
C GLY A 2 -7.92 15.39 -39.28
N GLY A 3 -8.49 15.52 -38.09
CA GLY A 3 -9.83 15.26 -37.61
C GLY A 3 -9.85 15.63 -36.13
N LEU A 4 -10.96 16.25 -35.71
CA LEU A 4 -11.63 16.14 -34.41
C LEU A 4 -10.79 15.74 -33.18
N ALA A 5 -10.78 16.58 -32.15
CA ALA A 5 -11.51 16.30 -30.90
C ALA A 5 -11.18 17.33 -29.79
N SER A 6 -12.18 18.16 -29.49
CA SER A 6 -12.72 18.37 -28.14
C SER A 6 -11.76 18.71 -26.99
N PHE A 7 -11.54 20.02 -26.80
CA PHE A 7 -11.30 20.60 -25.48
C PHE A 7 -12.61 20.52 -24.68
N ALA A 8 -12.77 19.44 -23.91
CA ALA A 8 -13.85 19.35 -22.92
C ALA A 8 -13.48 20.19 -21.70
N ALA A 9 -14.33 21.16 -21.41
CA ALA A 9 -14.30 22.06 -20.27
C ALA A 9 -14.16 21.29 -18.94
N LEU A 10 -13.25 21.77 -18.10
CA LEU A 10 -13.22 21.46 -16.67
C LEU A 10 -14.50 22.02 -16.03
N PRO A 11 -15.32 21.22 -15.33
CA PRO A 11 -16.32 21.78 -14.45
C PRO A 11 -15.63 22.33 -13.19
N THR A 12 -15.49 23.66 -13.13
CA THR A 12 -15.43 24.40 -11.87
C THR A 12 -16.79 24.32 -11.18
N ALA A 13 -16.90 23.46 -10.17
CA ALA A 13 -17.94 23.43 -9.15
C ALA A 13 -17.46 22.44 -8.08
N ALA A 14 -17.57 22.63 -6.77
CA ALA A 14 -18.03 23.71 -5.93
C ALA A 14 -17.44 23.40 -4.54
N ALA A 15 -17.20 24.43 -3.74
CA ALA A 15 -16.91 24.27 -2.32
C ALA A 15 -17.97 23.37 -1.66
N SER A 16 -17.56 22.19 -1.20
CA SER A 16 -18.33 21.45 -0.20
C SER A 16 -17.56 21.52 1.11
N THR A 17 -18.18 22.26 2.01
CA THR A 17 -17.83 22.54 3.38
C THR A 17 -17.46 21.27 4.15
N PHE A 18 -16.22 21.29 4.64
CA PHE A 18 -15.70 20.47 5.72
C PHE A 18 -16.71 20.44 6.89
N SER A 19 -17.26 19.26 7.19
CA SER A 19 -18.03 19.01 8.40
C SER A 19 -17.29 17.94 9.21
N PRO A 20 -16.53 18.32 10.26
CA PRO A 20 -16.10 17.36 11.27
C PRO A 20 -17.29 17.09 12.19
N TRP A 21 -17.32 15.91 12.81
CA TRP A 21 -18.31 15.43 13.79
C TRP A 21 -19.46 14.57 13.25
N MET A 22 -19.37 13.30 13.66
CA MET A 22 -20.43 12.30 13.82
C MET A 22 -21.12 11.77 12.56
N LEU A 23 -20.72 10.57 12.14
CA LEU A 23 -21.66 9.44 12.08
C LEU A 23 -20.86 8.13 12.04
N VAL A 24 -20.85 7.39 13.15
CA VAL A 24 -20.51 5.97 13.16
C VAL A 24 -21.77 5.22 12.73
N PRO A 25 -21.83 4.57 11.56
CA PRO A 25 -22.90 3.61 11.34
C PRO A 25 -22.59 2.37 12.19
N ALA A 26 -23.36 2.21 13.26
CA ALA A 26 -23.53 0.93 13.92
C ALA A 26 -23.95 -0.08 12.85
N ILE A 27 -23.09 -1.06 12.60
CA ILE A 27 -23.33 -2.15 11.63
C ILE A 27 -24.39 -3.06 12.28
N GLY A 28 -25.65 -2.74 12.03
CA GLY A 28 -26.79 -3.61 12.33
C GLY A 28 -26.67 -4.89 11.50
N SER A 29 -26.74 -6.03 12.18
CA SER A 29 -26.71 -7.36 11.60
C SER A 29 -27.89 -7.58 10.65
N VAL A 30 -27.65 -7.56 9.35
CA VAL A 30 -28.63 -8.03 8.36
C VAL A 30 -28.44 -9.52 8.17
N ILE A 31 -29.28 -10.30 8.88
CA ILE A 31 -29.61 -11.67 8.50
C ILE A 31 -30.71 -11.56 7.44
N MET A 32 -30.38 -11.74 6.17
CA MET A 32 -31.36 -11.92 5.11
C MET A 32 -31.00 -13.20 4.35
N GLN A 33 -31.75 -14.26 4.66
CA GLN A 33 -31.64 -15.57 4.04
C GLN A 33 -32.27 -15.56 2.65
N GLY A 34 -31.56 -16.14 1.68
CA GLY A 34 -32.16 -16.87 0.55
C GLY A 34 -32.32 -16.07 -0.76
N ILE A 35 -31.63 -16.57 -1.80
CA ILE A 35 -31.87 -16.34 -3.25
C ILE A 35 -31.25 -15.08 -3.91
N THR A 36 -30.04 -14.67 -3.50
CA THR A 36 -29.21 -13.69 -4.27
C THR A 36 -27.75 -14.14 -4.46
N GLY A 37 -27.50 -15.44 -4.60
CA GLY A 37 -26.15 -16.01 -4.61
C GLY A 37 -25.21 -15.49 -5.72
N ALA A 38 -25.73 -15.08 -6.88
CA ALA A 38 -24.90 -14.59 -8.00
C ALA A 38 -24.67 -13.07 -7.99
N ALA A 39 -25.64 -12.28 -7.54
CA ALA A 39 -25.53 -10.82 -7.49
C ALA A 39 -24.68 -10.37 -6.30
N SER A 40 -24.82 -11.03 -5.14
CA SER A 40 -24.01 -10.73 -3.95
C SER A 40 -22.53 -11.06 -4.15
N LEU A 41 -22.21 -12.13 -4.91
CA LEU A 41 -20.83 -12.51 -5.22
C LEU A 41 -20.11 -11.46 -6.09
N ARG A 42 -20.78 -10.97 -7.14
CA ARG A 42 -20.25 -9.91 -8.01
C ARG A 42 -20.06 -8.59 -7.26
N GLN A 43 -21.00 -8.25 -6.39
CA GLN A 43 -20.88 -7.06 -5.53
C GLN A 43 -19.68 -7.17 -4.58
N GLN A 44 -19.45 -8.35 -3.99
CA GLN A 44 -18.30 -8.61 -3.11
C GLN A 44 -16.97 -8.58 -3.86
N GLN A 45 -16.89 -9.13 -5.08
CA GLN A 45 -15.70 -9.05 -5.93
C GLN A 45 -15.37 -7.61 -6.32
N ALA A 46 -16.38 -6.81 -6.70
CA ALA A 46 -16.16 -5.40 -7.03
C ALA A 46 -15.62 -4.60 -5.83
N ALA A 47 -16.17 -4.85 -4.64
CA ALA A 47 -15.70 -4.21 -3.41
C ALA A 47 -14.27 -4.65 -3.03
N SER A 48 -13.93 -5.94 -3.17
CA SER A 48 -12.59 -6.44 -2.85
C SER A 48 -11.53 -5.92 -3.83
N ASN A 49 -11.87 -5.82 -5.12
CA ASN A 49 -11.00 -5.25 -6.14
C ASN A 49 -10.77 -3.75 -5.94
N ALA A 50 -11.82 -3.00 -5.59
CA ALA A 50 -11.69 -1.59 -5.24
C ALA A 50 -10.78 -1.37 -4.02
N GLN A 51 -10.91 -2.23 -3.00
CA GLN A 51 -10.03 -2.20 -1.82
C GLN A 51 -8.56 -2.49 -2.18
N LEU A 52 -8.29 -3.50 -3.02
CA LEU A 52 -6.93 -3.77 -3.48
C LEU A 52 -6.36 -2.60 -4.30
N ALA A 53 -7.15 -2.00 -5.18
CA ALA A 53 -6.72 -0.85 -5.98
C ALA A 53 -6.37 0.34 -5.08
N ALA A 54 -7.18 0.62 -4.05
CA ALA A 54 -6.89 1.65 -3.06
C ALA A 54 -5.59 1.35 -2.29
N GLN A 55 -5.41 0.12 -1.80
CA GLN A 55 -4.17 -0.27 -1.11
C GLN A 55 -2.93 -0.18 -2.00
N GLN A 56 -3.05 -0.50 -3.28
CA GLN A 56 -1.96 -0.35 -4.25
C GLN A 56 -1.60 1.13 -4.46
N ALA A 57 -2.60 1.99 -4.63
CA ALA A 57 -2.38 3.42 -4.77
C ALA A 57 -1.72 4.02 -3.51
N GLU A 58 -2.17 3.64 -2.32
CA GLU A 58 -1.56 4.07 -1.06
C GLU A 58 -0.12 3.57 -0.91
N ALA A 59 0.16 2.30 -1.24
CA ALA A 59 1.50 1.76 -1.18
C ALA A 59 2.45 2.48 -2.14
N GLN A 60 2.01 2.74 -3.38
CA GLN A 60 2.78 3.52 -4.35
C GLN A 60 3.04 4.94 -3.86
N ALA A 61 2.03 5.60 -3.30
CA ALA A 61 2.20 6.93 -2.71
C ALA A 61 3.21 6.92 -1.56
N ARG A 62 3.16 5.92 -0.67
CA ARG A 62 4.13 5.77 0.43
C ARG A 62 5.54 5.53 -0.08
N VAL A 63 5.71 4.70 -1.11
CA VAL A 63 7.03 4.45 -1.73
C VAL A 63 7.57 5.74 -2.36
N GLN A 64 6.75 6.48 -3.09
CA GLN A 64 7.15 7.76 -3.68
C GLN A 64 7.53 8.79 -2.61
N GLN A 65 6.74 8.89 -1.52
CA GLN A 65 7.07 9.76 -0.39
C GLN A 65 8.39 9.37 0.28
N LEU A 66 8.63 8.07 0.47
CA LEU A 66 9.89 7.57 1.03
C LEU A 66 11.08 7.89 0.12
N GLN A 67 10.93 7.76 -1.20
CA GLN A 67 11.98 8.09 -2.16
C GLN A 67 12.28 9.58 -2.16
N GLN A 68 11.25 10.44 -2.19
CA GLN A 68 11.43 11.90 -2.12
C GLN A 68 12.08 12.33 -0.81
N ALA A 69 11.66 11.77 0.32
CA ALA A 69 12.26 12.03 1.63
C ALA A 69 13.74 11.62 1.65
N GLN A 70 14.07 10.45 1.10
CA GLN A 70 15.47 10.00 1.00
C GLN A 70 16.33 10.92 0.16
N GLU A 71 15.81 11.42 -0.95
CA GLU A 71 16.55 12.32 -1.83
C GLU A 71 16.87 13.63 -1.11
N ILE A 72 15.88 14.23 -0.43
CA ILE A 72 16.06 15.43 0.38
C ILE A 72 17.06 15.19 1.51
N ASP A 73 16.94 14.06 2.21
CA ASP A 73 17.83 13.72 3.33
C ASP A 73 19.27 13.46 2.85
N SER A 74 19.45 12.81 1.70
CA SER A 74 20.78 12.59 1.10
C SER A 74 21.46 13.91 0.76
N GLN A 75 20.74 14.85 0.16
CA GLN A 75 21.26 16.18 -0.14
C GLN A 75 21.59 16.97 1.13
N ARG A 76 20.77 16.83 2.17
CA ARG A 76 21.04 17.42 3.49
C ARG A 76 22.32 16.85 4.10
N ARG A 77 22.48 15.53 4.14
CA ARG A 77 23.70 14.87 4.68
C ARG A 77 24.96 15.29 3.93
N GLN A 78 24.92 15.31 2.60
CA GLN A 78 26.06 15.77 1.79
C GLN A 78 26.45 17.23 2.09
N ARG A 79 25.47 18.13 2.27
CA ARG A 79 25.75 19.52 2.66
C ARG A 79 26.38 19.60 4.04
N MET A 80 25.83 18.89 5.03
CA MET A 80 26.38 18.84 6.38
C MET A 80 27.80 18.28 6.40
N LEU A 81 28.08 17.23 5.62
CA LEU A 81 29.43 16.68 5.49
C LEU A 81 30.41 17.72 4.92
N LYS A 82 30.02 18.42 3.86
CA LYS A 82 30.86 19.49 3.28
C LYS A 82 31.15 20.60 4.28
N GLU A 83 30.15 21.04 5.03
CA GLU A 83 30.28 22.06 6.07
C GLU A 83 31.21 21.59 7.19
N GLN A 84 31.06 20.35 7.66
CA GLN A 84 31.92 19.78 8.70
C GLN A 84 33.37 19.64 8.23
N LEU A 85 33.59 19.15 7.00
CA LEU A 85 34.93 19.08 6.42
C LEU A 85 35.57 20.46 6.27
N ALA A 86 34.80 21.47 5.82
CA ALA A 86 35.29 22.84 5.72
C ALA A 86 35.64 23.42 7.09
N ALA A 87 34.79 23.22 8.10
CA ALA A 87 35.03 23.66 9.46
C ALA A 87 36.27 22.99 10.06
N GLN A 88 36.44 21.68 9.84
CA GLN A 88 37.59 20.93 10.36
C GLN A 88 38.90 21.37 9.68
N ARG A 89 38.87 21.62 8.36
CA ARG A 89 40.02 22.19 7.63
C ARG A 89 40.36 23.59 8.14
N ALA A 90 39.37 24.45 8.39
CA ALA A 90 39.59 25.79 8.94
C ALA A 90 40.23 25.73 10.34
N ARG A 91 39.79 24.79 11.19
CA ARG A 91 40.38 24.55 12.52
C ARG A 91 41.83 24.08 12.45
N PHE A 92 42.14 23.16 11.53
CA PHE A 92 43.53 22.71 11.33
C PHE A 92 44.41 23.87 10.83
N GLY A 93 43.93 24.63 9.85
CA GLY A 93 44.63 25.83 9.37
C GLY A 93 44.87 26.88 10.47
N ALA A 94 43.88 27.15 11.31
CA ALA A 94 44.02 28.05 12.46
C ALA A 94 45.02 27.53 13.52
N SER A 95 45.21 26.21 13.59
CA SER A 95 46.17 25.56 14.49
C SER A 95 47.57 25.42 13.88
N GLY A 96 47.79 25.91 12.65
CA GLY A 96 49.04 25.74 11.92
C GLY A 96 49.32 24.31 11.43
N ILE A 97 48.32 23.43 11.48
CA ILE A 97 48.41 22.06 10.98
C ILE A 97 47.99 22.07 9.52
N ASP A 98 48.86 21.63 8.62
CA ASP A 98 48.51 21.46 7.21
C ASP A 98 47.80 20.10 6.99
N PRO A 99 46.49 20.09 6.69
CA PRO A 99 45.79 18.85 6.36
C PRO A 99 46.21 18.26 4.98
N GLY A 100 46.87 19.03 4.12
CA GLY A 100 47.36 18.59 2.81
C GLY A 100 48.69 17.83 2.85
N GLY A 101 49.55 18.15 3.81
CA GLY A 101 50.91 17.60 3.94
C GLY A 101 51.02 16.16 4.47
N GLY A 102 49.92 15.57 4.95
CA GLY A 102 49.88 14.19 5.47
C GLY A 102 49.84 14.08 7.00
N GLY A 103 49.63 12.86 7.51
CA GLY A 103 49.57 12.57 8.96
C GLY A 103 48.16 12.51 9.56
N SER A 104 48.06 12.70 10.88
CA SER A 104 46.86 12.48 11.69
C SER A 104 45.66 13.34 11.28
N ALA A 105 45.90 14.59 10.85
CA ALA A 105 44.85 15.49 10.39
C ALA A 105 44.16 14.99 9.11
N ARG A 106 44.95 14.43 8.18
CA ARG A 106 44.41 13.81 6.96
C ARG A 106 43.65 12.52 7.27
N ALA A 107 44.14 11.71 8.20
CA ALA A 107 43.46 10.48 8.62
C ALA A 107 42.09 10.77 9.25
N ILE A 108 41.97 11.83 10.05
CA ILE A 108 40.68 12.26 10.63
C ILE A 108 39.69 12.68 9.53
N LEU A 109 40.15 13.50 8.56
CA LEU A 109 39.29 13.94 7.46
C LEU A 109 38.84 12.76 6.58
N LEU A 110 39.75 11.82 6.32
CA LEU A 110 39.43 10.60 5.57
C LEU A 110 38.40 9.76 6.32
N GLY A 111 38.62 9.51 7.61
CA GLY A 111 37.68 8.76 8.44
C GLY A 111 36.30 9.42 8.55
N MET A 112 36.20 10.75 8.54
CA MET A 112 34.90 11.43 8.47
C MET A 112 34.18 11.18 7.13
N VAL A 113 34.91 11.10 6.02
CA VAL A 113 34.33 10.76 4.72
C VAL A 113 33.89 9.29 4.72
N ASP A 114 34.76 8.38 5.17
CA ASP A 114 34.46 6.95 5.22
C ASP A 114 33.23 6.67 6.10
N ASN A 115 33.16 7.27 7.30
CA ASN A 115 32.00 7.15 8.19
C ASN A 115 30.72 7.69 7.52
N ALA A 116 30.82 8.81 6.79
CA ALA A 116 29.66 9.37 6.11
C ALA A 116 29.19 8.49 4.93
N GLU A 117 30.11 7.83 4.22
CA GLU A 117 29.80 6.86 3.18
C GLU A 117 29.11 5.62 3.77
N GLU A 118 29.62 5.09 4.88
CA GLU A 118 29.00 3.97 5.60
C GLU A 118 27.59 4.32 6.09
N GLU A 119 27.39 5.50 6.68
CA GLU A 119 26.07 5.98 7.10
C GLU A 119 25.10 6.10 5.91
N ASP A 120 25.57 6.61 4.77
CA ASP A 120 24.77 6.72 3.55
C ASP A 120 24.38 5.35 3.00
N GLU A 121 25.28 4.37 3.02
CA GLU A 121 24.98 2.98 2.64
C GLU A 121 23.95 2.35 3.58
N GLN A 122 24.11 2.51 4.89
CA GLN A 122 23.16 2.00 5.87
C GLN A 122 21.78 2.63 5.68
N ALA A 123 21.72 3.94 5.45
CA ALA A 123 20.48 4.64 5.16
C ALA A 123 19.78 4.12 3.89
N ARG A 124 20.55 3.85 2.82
CA ARG A 124 20.05 3.23 1.59
C ARG A 124 19.52 1.81 1.83
N LYS A 125 20.25 0.97 2.58
CA LYS A 125 19.82 -0.39 2.95
C LYS A 125 18.52 -0.38 3.76
N MET A 126 18.46 0.44 4.80
CA MET A 126 17.26 0.61 5.63
C MET A 126 16.05 1.06 4.83
N SER A 127 16.27 1.97 3.89
CA SER A 127 15.24 2.45 2.98
C SER A 127 14.74 1.37 2.03
N GLY A 128 15.66 0.57 1.46
CA GLY A 128 15.33 -0.61 0.66
C GLY A 128 14.45 -1.57 1.44
N MET A 129 14.84 -1.93 2.67
CA MET A 129 14.05 -2.82 3.52
C MET A 129 12.64 -2.28 3.83
N ARG A 130 12.48 -0.96 4.00
CA ARG A 130 11.16 -0.33 4.17
C ARG A 130 10.30 -0.49 2.92
N ILE A 131 10.85 -0.22 1.74
CA ILE A 131 10.14 -0.40 0.46
C ILE A 131 9.77 -1.88 0.26
N ASP A 132 10.69 -2.79 0.54
CA ASP A 132 10.45 -4.23 0.43
C ASP A 132 9.34 -4.69 1.37
N SER A 133 9.31 -4.20 2.61
CA SER A 133 8.23 -4.53 3.55
C SER A 133 6.85 -4.03 3.09
N ILE A 134 6.79 -2.87 2.43
CA ILE A 134 5.54 -2.35 1.84
C ILE A 134 5.08 -3.26 0.71
N ASN A 135 6.00 -3.65 -0.17
CA ASN A 135 5.70 -4.54 -1.30
C ASN A 135 5.25 -5.94 -0.83
N GLN A 136 5.94 -6.51 0.15
CA GLN A 136 5.56 -7.80 0.75
C GLN A 136 4.16 -7.76 1.38
N GLY A 137 3.83 -6.67 2.09
CA GLY A 137 2.49 -6.48 2.66
C GLY A 137 1.40 -6.43 1.59
N LEU A 138 1.69 -5.81 0.45
CA LEU A 138 0.80 -5.70 -0.69
C LEU A 138 0.61 -7.05 -1.40
N ASP A 139 1.68 -7.81 -1.58
CA ASP A 139 1.60 -9.16 -2.16
C ASP A 139 0.83 -10.12 -1.26
N PHE A 140 1.00 -10.01 0.06
CA PHE A 140 0.20 -10.77 1.02
C PHE A 140 -1.29 -10.39 0.94
N ALA A 141 -1.62 -9.11 0.80
CA ALA A 141 -2.99 -8.65 0.61
C ALA A 141 -3.62 -9.20 -0.68
N ARG A 142 -2.86 -9.22 -1.80
CA ARG A 142 -3.29 -9.82 -3.07
C ARG A 142 -3.56 -11.32 -2.92
N GLN A 143 -2.62 -12.05 -2.32
CA GLN A 143 -2.78 -13.49 -2.09
C GLN A 143 -4.03 -13.77 -1.26
N ARG A 144 -4.25 -13.05 -0.16
CA ARG A 144 -5.45 -13.23 0.68
C ARG A 144 -6.74 -12.96 -0.08
N ASN A 145 -6.77 -11.97 -0.97
CA ASN A 145 -7.95 -11.71 -1.79
C ASN A 145 -8.21 -12.86 -2.78
N LEU A 146 -7.19 -13.36 -3.47
CA LEU A 146 -7.30 -14.54 -4.34
C LEU A 146 -7.77 -15.79 -3.59
N LEU A 147 -7.26 -16.01 -2.37
CA LEU A 147 -7.71 -17.10 -1.51
C LEU A 147 -9.18 -16.92 -1.10
N ALA A 148 -9.58 -15.72 -0.69
CA ALA A 148 -10.96 -15.42 -0.32
C ALA A 148 -11.92 -15.62 -1.50
N GLU A 149 -11.50 -15.23 -2.70
CA GLU A 149 -12.25 -15.44 -3.94
C GLU A 149 -12.42 -16.93 -4.26
N SER A 150 -11.35 -17.72 -4.20
CA SER A 150 -11.43 -19.16 -4.44
C SER A 150 -12.33 -19.89 -3.43
N GLN A 151 -12.28 -19.50 -2.15
CA GLN A 151 -13.14 -20.05 -1.10
C GLN A 151 -14.61 -19.66 -1.29
N ALA A 152 -14.88 -18.43 -1.71
CA ALA A 152 -16.24 -17.97 -2.01
C ALA A 152 -16.85 -18.76 -3.17
N GLN A 153 -16.09 -19.00 -4.24
CA GLN A 153 -16.51 -19.82 -5.37
C GLN A 153 -16.76 -21.28 -4.95
N ALA A 154 -15.87 -21.88 -4.15
CA ALA A 154 -16.05 -23.24 -3.64
C ALA A 154 -17.33 -23.38 -2.78
N ARG A 155 -17.61 -22.40 -1.90
CA ARG A 155 -18.83 -22.38 -1.09
C ARG A 155 -20.09 -22.18 -1.93
N ALA A 156 -20.04 -21.32 -2.96
CA ALA A 156 -21.15 -21.13 -3.88
C ALA A 156 -21.50 -22.44 -4.61
N ASN A 157 -20.49 -23.17 -5.10
CA ASN A 157 -20.67 -24.46 -5.78
C ASN A 157 -21.25 -25.53 -4.84
N LEU A 158 -20.77 -25.62 -3.60
CA LEU A 158 -21.32 -26.52 -2.58
C LEU A 158 -22.76 -26.18 -2.21
N GLY A 159 -23.09 -24.89 -2.09
CA GLY A 159 -24.44 -24.41 -1.83
C GLY A 159 -25.41 -24.80 -2.95
N LEU A 160 -24.99 -24.66 -4.22
CA LEU A 160 -25.77 -25.09 -5.39
C LEU A 160 -25.99 -26.60 -5.39
N LEU A 161 -24.94 -27.40 -5.13
CA LEU A 161 -25.04 -28.86 -5.05
C LEU A 161 -26.01 -29.32 -3.95
N LYS A 162 -25.91 -28.72 -2.76
CA LYS A 162 -26.80 -29.01 -1.62
C LYS A 162 -28.25 -28.62 -1.90
N SER A 163 -28.46 -27.50 -2.60
CA SER A 163 -29.79 -27.02 -3.00
C SER A 163 -30.43 -27.93 -4.05
N GLY A 164 -29.63 -28.44 -5.01
CA GLY A 164 -30.08 -29.41 -6.01
C GLY A 164 -30.48 -30.76 -5.39
N PHE A 165 -29.73 -31.24 -4.39
CA PHE A 165 -30.02 -32.52 -3.72
C PHE A 165 -31.25 -32.46 -2.78
N GLY A 166 -31.50 -31.32 -2.15
CA GLY A 166 -32.67 -31.11 -1.28
C GLY A 166 -34.01 -31.02 -2.04
N LEU A 167 -33.97 -30.65 -3.33
CA LEU A 167 -35.15 -30.61 -4.20
C LEU A 167 -35.57 -32.00 -4.69
N ALA A 168 -34.62 -32.92 -4.87
CA ALA A 168 -34.88 -34.29 -5.32
C ALA A 168 -35.55 -35.18 -4.25
N THR A 169 -35.35 -34.89 -2.96
CA THR A 169 -35.88 -35.70 -1.85
C THR A 169 -37.30 -35.30 -1.40
N LYS A 170 -37.81 -34.12 -1.80
CA LYS A 170 -39.13 -33.63 -1.37
C LYS A 170 -40.29 -33.98 -2.32
N ILE A 171 -40.01 -34.65 -3.44
CA ILE A 171 -41.04 -35.07 -4.43
C ILE A 171 -41.51 -36.52 -4.19
N GLY A 172 -40.94 -37.22 -3.19
CA GLY A 172 -41.19 -38.64 -2.92
C GLY A 172 -42.06 -38.98 -1.70
N SER A 173 -42.96 -38.12 -1.24
CA SER A 173 -43.92 -38.50 -0.17
C SER A 173 -45.21 -39.07 -0.78
N PRO A 174 -45.53 -40.37 -0.64
CA PRO A 174 -46.77 -40.93 -1.16
C PRO A 174 -47.96 -40.38 -0.39
N PHE A 175 -48.91 -39.83 -1.15
CA PHE A 175 -50.28 -39.55 -0.74
C PHE A 175 -50.92 -40.84 -0.22
N PHE A 176 -50.97 -41.05 1.10
CA PHE A 176 -51.85 -42.03 1.70
C PHE A 176 -53.14 -41.33 2.11
N SER A 177 -54.17 -41.52 1.28
CA SER A 177 -55.56 -41.21 1.58
C SER A 177 -56.09 -42.24 2.59
N SER A 178 -56.37 -41.81 3.82
CA SER A 178 -57.33 -42.52 4.68
C SER A 178 -58.63 -41.74 4.66
N ARG A 179 -59.62 -42.31 3.98
CA ARG A 179 -61.04 -42.03 4.20
C ARG A 179 -61.42 -42.70 5.52
N GLU A 180 -62.01 -41.93 6.43
CA GLU A 180 -63.06 -42.39 7.33
C GLU A 180 -64.21 -41.40 7.25
#